data_AF-A0A1I6MVJ5-F1
#
_entry.id   AF-A0A1I6MVJ5-F1
#
_cell.length_a   1.000
_cell.length_b   1.000
_cell.length_c   1.000
_cell.angle_alpha   90.00
_cell.angle_beta   90.00
_cell.angle_gamma   90.00
#
_symmetry.space_group_name_H-M   'P 1'
#
loop_
_entity.id
_entity.type
_entity.pdbx_description
1 polymer ?
#
loop_
_entity_poly.entity_id
_entity_poly.type
_entity_poly.pdbx_seq_one_letter_code
_entity_poly.pdbx_strand_id
1 'polypeptide(L)'
;MTTSLFVAVSSYLLLGMFALLAWSGRRLLELAVLCVPLIYCGYFVLSILVFSFGEDMPFDYFSRNMLDVYGFVLTMICFHFFAVLAAMRFVDLLDNRSYVAVDVNYFRKLDIGITGFLFCISPAFFVFLAVPNSDLWERPAFIYISASNHWMRFADLLLFLSAVLTPFIRRNGFKFLCLFVVTTSFLAVGSRSAIVMLIVFAAVEMLVLRRHRSWVPIAIGLLAFWLLGAILYLRIVNSGGILPVFQAAFFSDFSAVSHMVLYGTNYIFNLSFVLNGELLETVAAEAKWFYYSIIPVPSVLYDLTAEFNSTHRFRANIPYPGFGYAISYMGPFLYIGAVFLSSFGFLLARKYLSTRRDIFEAILCFSFFAFPFLIQLQYNLRTGTRLIYVFAAVYFIVAILRRIRLRQLA
;
A
#
# COMPACT_ATOMS: atom_id res chain seq x y z
N MET A 1 -1.58 30.86 14.77
CA MET A 1 -2.17 29.66 14.15
C MET A 1 -2.58 30.03 12.75
N THR A 2 -1.74 29.66 11.82
CA THR A 2 -1.67 30.10 10.42
C THR A 2 -2.74 29.39 9.59
N THR A 3 -3.22 30.06 8.55
CA THR A 3 -4.40 29.68 7.73
C THR A 3 -4.36 28.25 7.18
N SER A 4 -3.17 27.68 6.96
CA SER A 4 -2.99 26.32 6.43
C SER A 4 -3.51 25.23 7.38
N LEU A 5 -3.29 25.36 8.69
CA LEU A 5 -3.68 24.37 9.68
C LEU A 5 -5.20 24.36 9.87
N PHE A 6 -5.82 25.53 9.81
CA PHE A 6 -7.28 25.65 9.83
C PHE A 6 -7.91 24.95 8.62
N VAL A 7 -7.34 25.15 7.42
CA VAL A 7 -7.78 24.45 6.21
C VAL A 7 -7.57 22.95 6.36
N ALA A 8 -6.42 22.50 6.88
CA ALA A 8 -6.11 21.10 7.11
C ALA A 8 -7.14 20.41 8.01
N VAL A 9 -7.44 21.00 9.17
CA VAL A 9 -8.44 20.49 10.12
C VAL A 9 -9.84 20.51 9.50
N SER A 10 -10.20 21.58 8.79
CA SER A 10 -11.49 21.69 8.11
C SER A 10 -11.68 20.61 7.04
N SER A 11 -10.66 20.37 6.21
CA SER A 11 -10.66 19.31 5.20
C SER A 11 -10.75 17.92 5.83
N TYR A 12 -10.07 17.68 6.96
CA TYR A 12 -10.16 16.42 7.70
C TYR A 12 -11.56 16.18 8.31
N LEU A 13 -12.14 17.20 8.94
CA LEU A 13 -13.50 17.13 9.50
C LEU A 13 -14.54 16.88 8.41
N LEU A 14 -14.39 17.54 7.25
CA LEU A 14 -15.25 17.32 6.09
C LEU A 14 -15.15 15.86 5.61
N LEU A 15 -13.94 15.29 5.57
CA LEU A 15 -13.72 13.86 5.27
C LEU A 15 -14.47 12.95 6.26
N GLY A 16 -14.42 13.29 7.55
CA GLY A 16 -15.19 12.61 8.60
C GLY A 16 -16.69 12.66 8.35
N MET A 17 -17.23 13.82 7.96
CA MET A 17 -18.64 13.96 7.61
C MET A 17 -19.01 13.09 6.40
N PHE A 18 -18.20 13.08 5.34
CA PHE A 18 -18.44 12.21 4.18
C PHE A 18 -18.37 10.73 4.54
N ALA A 19 -17.46 10.31 5.43
CA ALA A 19 -17.41 8.94 5.90
C ALA A 19 -18.65 8.57 6.73
N LEU A 20 -19.15 9.47 7.58
CA LEU A 20 -20.41 9.28 8.31
C LEU A 20 -21.61 9.18 7.36
N LEU A 21 -21.65 9.99 6.30
CA LEU A 21 -22.68 9.90 5.26
C LEU A 21 -22.58 8.59 4.46
N ALA A 22 -21.36 8.13 4.15
CA ALA A 22 -21.15 6.84 3.50
C ALA A 22 -21.58 5.68 4.41
N TRP A 23 -21.29 5.76 5.71
CA TRP A 23 -21.73 4.81 6.71
C TRP A 23 -23.26 4.75 6.81
N SER A 24 -23.92 5.90 6.99
CA SER A 24 -25.39 5.97 7.12
C SER A 24 -26.09 5.51 5.84
N GLY A 25 -25.53 5.82 4.67
CA GLY A 25 -25.98 5.37 3.36
C GLY A 25 -25.63 3.92 3.01
N ARG A 26 -24.95 3.17 3.88
CA ARG A 26 -24.47 1.79 3.65
C ARG A 26 -23.57 1.66 2.41
N ARG A 27 -22.82 2.71 2.06
CA ARG A 27 -21.91 2.79 0.92
C ARG A 27 -20.52 2.28 1.32
N LEU A 28 -20.40 0.97 1.49
CA LEU A 28 -19.21 0.33 2.08
C LEU A 28 -17.90 0.59 1.31
N LEU A 29 -17.93 0.68 -0.02
CA LEU A 29 -16.72 0.93 -0.81
C LEU A 29 -16.17 2.34 -0.56
N GLU A 30 -17.05 3.34 -0.55
CA GLU A 30 -16.67 4.72 -0.26
C GLU A 30 -16.16 4.85 1.16
N LEU A 31 -16.87 4.25 2.12
CA LEU A 31 -16.44 4.21 3.51
C LEU A 31 -15.03 3.61 3.61
N ALA A 32 -14.77 2.47 2.97
CA ALA A 32 -13.45 1.83 3.00
C ALA A 32 -12.36 2.76 2.45
N VAL A 33 -12.62 3.44 1.32
CA VAL A 33 -11.69 4.41 0.71
C VAL A 33 -11.45 5.61 1.63
N LEU A 34 -12.49 6.14 2.28
CA LEU A 34 -12.40 7.30 3.18
C LEU A 34 -11.79 6.94 4.55
N CYS A 35 -11.86 5.68 4.99
CA CYS A 35 -11.18 5.22 6.20
C CYS A 35 -9.65 5.35 6.10
N VAL A 36 -9.08 5.24 4.90
CA VAL A 36 -7.63 5.34 4.69
C VAL A 36 -7.08 6.71 5.14
N PRO A 37 -7.51 7.85 4.56
CA PRO A 37 -7.05 9.16 5.02
C PRO A 37 -7.50 9.48 6.44
N LEU A 38 -8.66 8.97 6.90
CA LEU A 38 -9.13 9.21 8.26
C LEU A 38 -8.21 8.62 9.33
N ILE A 39 -7.79 7.37 9.14
CA ILE A 39 -6.85 6.69 10.03
C ILE A 39 -5.47 7.35 9.90
N TYR A 40 -5.02 7.56 8.66
CA TYR A 40 -3.67 8.05 8.38
C TYR A 40 -3.44 9.48 8.89
N CYS A 41 -4.29 10.43 8.49
CA CYS A 41 -4.23 11.82 8.95
C CYS A 41 -4.64 11.94 10.42
N GLY A 42 -5.59 11.12 10.88
CA GLY A 42 -6.03 11.12 12.28
C GLY A 42 -4.90 10.73 13.23
N TYR A 43 -4.11 9.72 12.88
CA TYR A 43 -2.92 9.35 13.64
C TYR A 43 -1.92 10.51 13.71
N PHE A 44 -1.63 11.17 12.58
CA PHE A 44 -0.72 12.33 12.56
C PHE A 44 -1.21 13.46 13.45
N VAL A 45 -2.50 13.83 13.34
CA VAL A 45 -3.12 14.85 14.18
C VAL A 45 -3.03 14.49 15.66
N LEU A 46 -3.41 13.27 16.04
CA LEU A 46 -3.36 12.84 17.44
C LEU A 46 -1.93 12.79 17.98
N SER A 47 -1.01 12.16 17.23
CA SER A 47 0.35 11.95 17.69
C SER A 47 1.17 13.24 17.78
N ILE A 48 0.98 14.20 16.87
CA ILE A 48 1.74 15.46 16.88
C ILE A 48 1.01 16.55 17.66
N LEU A 49 -0.28 16.77 17.40
CA LEU A 49 -1.00 17.92 17.96
C LEU A 49 -1.57 17.66 19.36
N VAL A 50 -1.90 16.41 19.69
CA VAL A 50 -2.50 16.07 21.01
C VAL A 50 -1.45 15.57 21.98
N PHE A 51 -0.56 14.69 21.54
CA PHE A 51 0.35 13.97 22.45
C PHE A 51 1.83 14.30 22.28
N SER A 52 2.23 15.11 21.28
CA SER A 52 3.64 15.39 20.95
C SER A 52 4.53 14.15 20.72
N PHE A 53 3.98 12.93 20.66
CA PHE A 53 4.70 11.68 20.37
C PHE A 53 5.45 11.72 19.03
N GLY A 54 4.98 12.54 18.08
CA GLY A 54 5.67 12.73 16.80
C GLY A 54 6.89 13.65 16.87
N GLU A 55 7.07 14.39 17.96
CA GLU A 55 8.18 15.36 18.13
C GLU A 55 9.46 14.67 18.64
N ASP A 56 9.32 13.63 19.48
CA ASP A 56 10.43 12.86 20.06
C ASP A 56 10.96 11.76 19.11
N MET A 57 10.93 12.01 17.80
CA MET A 57 11.55 11.10 16.84
C MET A 57 13.08 11.26 16.84
N PRO A 58 13.86 10.20 16.59
CA PRO A 58 15.32 10.24 16.52
C PRO A 58 15.85 10.94 15.26
N PHE A 59 15.05 11.83 14.65
CA PHE A 59 15.41 12.55 13.45
C PHE A 59 15.20 14.05 13.66
N ASP A 60 16.23 14.84 13.40
CA ASP A 60 16.23 16.31 13.47
C ASP A 60 15.34 16.98 12.40
N TYR A 61 14.58 16.20 11.61
CA TYR A 61 13.76 16.68 10.49
C TYR A 61 12.42 17.28 10.92
N PHE A 62 11.90 16.93 12.11
CA PHE A 62 10.64 17.52 12.58
C PHE A 62 10.90 18.94 13.11
N SER A 63 10.19 19.92 12.56
CA SER A 63 10.23 21.30 13.05
C SER A 63 8.83 21.85 13.23
N ARG A 64 8.55 22.40 14.42
CA ARG A 64 7.30 23.14 14.67
C ARG A 64 7.11 24.33 13.72
N ASN A 65 8.21 24.85 13.16
CA ASN A 65 8.16 25.94 12.18
C ASN A 65 7.64 25.47 10.80
N MET A 66 7.63 24.16 10.52
CA MET A 66 7.08 23.57 9.29
C MET A 66 5.64 23.08 9.44
N LEU A 67 4.96 23.38 10.57
CA LEU A 67 3.56 22.98 10.80
C LEU A 67 2.63 23.42 9.67
N ASP A 68 2.93 24.55 9.03
CA ASP A 68 2.18 25.03 7.87
C ASP A 68 2.28 24.08 6.67
N VAL A 69 3.48 23.58 6.41
CA VAL A 69 3.73 22.64 5.31
C VAL A 69 3.13 21.29 5.63
N TYR A 70 3.20 20.83 6.88
CA TYR A 70 2.52 19.60 7.29
C TYR A 70 0.99 19.73 7.17
N GLY A 71 0.43 20.91 7.50
CA GLY A 71 -0.97 21.24 7.27
C GLY A 71 -1.34 21.21 5.78
N PHE A 72 -0.47 21.71 4.92
CA PHE A 72 -0.63 21.62 3.47
C PHE A 72 -0.59 20.16 2.97
N VAL A 73 0.36 19.33 3.43
CA VAL A 73 0.43 17.89 3.11
C VAL A 73 -0.87 17.19 3.51
N LEU A 74 -1.34 17.42 4.74
CA LEU A 74 -2.61 16.87 5.24
C LEU A 74 -3.79 17.29 4.34
N THR A 75 -3.88 18.57 3.99
CA THR A 75 -4.91 19.10 3.09
C THR A 75 -4.88 18.40 1.73
N MET A 76 -3.69 18.20 1.16
CA MET A 76 -3.53 17.53 -0.13
C MET A 76 -3.89 16.05 -0.09
N ILE A 77 -3.60 15.35 1.00
CA ILE A 77 -4.07 13.98 1.21
C ILE A 77 -5.60 13.96 1.25
N CYS A 78 -6.22 14.90 1.97
CA CYS A 78 -7.68 15.00 2.02
C CYS A 78 -8.29 15.24 0.63
N PHE A 79 -7.74 16.18 -0.13
CA PHE A 79 -8.21 16.48 -1.49
C PHE A 79 -7.97 15.33 -2.48
N HIS A 80 -6.92 14.54 -2.33
CA HIS A 80 -6.73 13.32 -3.12
C HIS A 80 -7.96 12.40 -2.99
N PHE A 81 -8.41 12.11 -1.77
CA PHE A 81 -9.55 11.24 -1.55
C PHE A 81 -10.89 11.90 -1.87
N PHE A 82 -11.01 13.23 -1.77
CA PHE A 82 -12.17 13.93 -2.30
C PHE A 82 -12.27 13.82 -3.83
N ALA A 83 -11.15 13.89 -4.55
CA ALA A 83 -11.14 13.68 -6.00
C ALA A 83 -11.56 12.25 -6.38
N VAL A 84 -11.09 11.25 -5.64
CA VAL A 84 -11.53 9.85 -5.81
C VAL A 84 -13.03 9.70 -5.54
N LEU A 85 -13.54 10.28 -4.45
CA LEU A 85 -14.95 10.24 -4.09
C LEU A 85 -15.82 10.96 -5.13
N ALA A 86 -15.37 12.12 -5.62
CA ALA A 86 -16.04 12.87 -6.68
C ALA A 86 -16.12 12.03 -7.97
N ALA A 87 -15.04 11.33 -8.34
CA ALA A 87 -15.04 10.43 -9.49
C ALA A 87 -16.04 9.27 -9.30
N MET A 88 -16.11 8.66 -8.12
CA MET A 88 -17.11 7.63 -7.79
C MET A 88 -18.54 8.15 -7.98
N ARG A 89 -18.83 9.33 -7.41
CA ARG A 89 -20.15 9.97 -7.51
C ARG A 89 -20.53 10.33 -8.93
N PHE A 90 -19.59 10.88 -9.69
CA PHE A 90 -19.85 11.28 -11.06
C PHE A 90 -20.15 10.07 -11.95
N VAL A 91 -19.45 8.96 -11.75
CA VAL A 91 -19.75 7.71 -12.46
C VAL A 91 -21.11 7.14 -12.05
N ASP A 92 -21.45 7.18 -10.76
CA ASP A 92 -22.77 6.74 -10.27
C ASP A 92 -23.91 7.54 -10.92
N LEU A 93 -23.75 8.86 -11.07
CA LEU A 93 -24.74 9.72 -11.75
C LEU A 93 -24.92 9.37 -13.23
N LEU A 94 -23.85 8.92 -13.89
CA LEU A 94 -23.90 8.49 -15.28
C LEU A 94 -24.45 7.06 -15.43
N ASP A 95 -24.55 6.29 -14.35
CA ASP A 95 -24.87 4.87 -14.37
C ASP A 95 -26.34 4.57 -14.03
N ASN A 96 -27.16 4.49 -15.07
CA ASN A 96 -28.58 4.14 -14.96
C ASN A 96 -28.84 2.63 -14.85
N ARG A 97 -27.80 1.78 -14.74
CA ARG A 97 -27.98 0.32 -14.70
C ARG A 97 -28.38 -0.15 -13.30
N SER A 98 -29.46 -0.93 -13.23
CA SER A 98 -29.82 -1.67 -12.02
C SER A 98 -28.92 -2.91 -11.88
N TYR A 99 -27.97 -2.85 -10.96
CA TYR A 99 -27.12 -4.00 -10.67
C TYR A 99 -27.79 -4.92 -9.64
N VAL A 100 -27.86 -6.21 -9.97
CA VAL A 100 -28.25 -7.25 -9.01
C VAL A 100 -27.09 -7.48 -8.04
N ALA A 101 -27.36 -7.39 -6.74
CA ALA A 101 -26.38 -7.67 -5.69
C ALA A 101 -25.98 -9.15 -5.72
N VAL A 102 -24.68 -9.44 -5.69
CA VAL A 102 -24.18 -10.81 -5.55
C VAL A 102 -24.25 -11.24 -4.09
N ASP A 103 -24.83 -12.40 -3.83
CA ASP A 103 -24.82 -13.02 -2.51
C ASP A 103 -23.37 -13.34 -2.10
N VAL A 104 -22.93 -12.79 -0.95
CA VAL A 104 -21.60 -13.02 -0.36
C VAL A 104 -21.32 -14.51 -0.17
N ASN A 105 -22.37 -15.33 -0.03
CA ASN A 105 -22.26 -16.78 0.06
C ASN A 105 -21.63 -17.43 -1.18
N TYR A 106 -21.66 -16.77 -2.35
CA TYR A 106 -20.96 -17.23 -3.55
C TYR A 106 -19.43 -17.18 -3.38
N PHE A 107 -18.88 -16.18 -2.67
CA PHE A 107 -17.43 -16.10 -2.41
C PHE A 107 -16.93 -17.16 -1.45
N ARG A 108 -17.77 -17.62 -0.51
CA ARG A 108 -17.46 -18.81 0.30
C ARG A 108 -17.29 -20.06 -0.58
N LYS A 109 -17.85 -20.06 -1.79
CA LYS A 109 -17.75 -21.16 -2.75
C LYS A 109 -16.61 -21.01 -3.77
N LEU A 110 -15.99 -19.83 -3.87
CA LEU A 110 -14.92 -19.55 -4.83
C LEU A 110 -13.61 -20.15 -4.29
N ASP A 111 -13.10 -21.18 -4.97
CA ASP A 111 -11.85 -21.86 -4.64
C ASP A 111 -10.86 -21.63 -5.78
N ILE A 112 -9.72 -21.04 -5.48
CA ILE A 112 -8.66 -20.81 -6.47
C ILE A 112 -7.81 -22.09 -6.67
N GLY A 113 -8.07 -23.15 -5.89
CA GLY A 113 -7.48 -24.48 -6.10
C GLY A 113 -5.95 -24.48 -6.04
N ILE A 114 -5.33 -25.48 -6.68
CA ILE A 114 -3.87 -25.66 -6.69
C ILE A 114 -3.18 -24.58 -7.54
N THR A 115 -3.77 -24.20 -8.68
CA THR A 115 -3.21 -23.16 -9.55
C THR A 115 -3.16 -21.79 -8.87
N GLY A 116 -4.21 -21.44 -8.12
CA GLY A 116 -4.23 -20.25 -7.27
C GLY A 116 -3.21 -20.28 -6.15
N PHE A 117 -3.04 -21.44 -5.51
CA PHE A 117 -2.01 -21.62 -4.48
C PHE A 117 -0.60 -21.43 -5.05
N LEU A 118 -0.28 -22.06 -6.19
CA LEU A 118 1.01 -21.89 -6.87
C LEU A 118 1.26 -20.43 -7.27
N PHE A 119 0.23 -19.75 -7.76
CA PHE A 119 0.30 -18.31 -8.04
C PHE A 119 0.60 -17.49 -6.78
N CYS A 120 -0.08 -17.77 -5.67
CA CYS A 120 0.12 -17.02 -4.42
C CYS A 120 1.50 -17.26 -3.79
N ILE A 121 2.13 -18.41 -4.03
CA ILE A 121 3.51 -18.69 -3.59
C ILE A 121 4.58 -18.07 -4.49
N SER A 122 4.25 -17.74 -5.74
CA SER A 122 5.22 -17.18 -6.70
C SER A 122 6.07 -15.99 -6.20
N PRO A 123 5.59 -15.07 -5.33
CA PRO A 123 6.44 -14.02 -4.76
C PRO A 123 7.65 -14.59 -4.00
N ALA A 124 7.46 -15.65 -3.22
CA ALA A 124 8.54 -16.31 -2.47
C ALA A 124 9.58 -16.94 -3.41
N PHE A 125 9.12 -17.55 -4.50
CA PHE A 125 10.00 -18.10 -5.52
C PHE A 125 10.92 -17.02 -6.12
N PHE A 126 10.38 -15.84 -6.42
CA PHE A 126 11.22 -14.72 -6.90
C PHE A 126 12.20 -14.21 -5.84
N VAL A 127 11.86 -14.27 -4.55
CA VAL A 127 12.81 -13.97 -3.47
C VAL A 127 13.94 -15.00 -3.44
N PHE A 128 13.63 -16.30 -3.58
CA PHE A 128 14.62 -17.37 -3.63
C PHE A 128 15.54 -17.29 -4.85
N LEU A 129 15.06 -16.76 -5.98
CA LEU A 129 15.90 -16.43 -7.13
C LEU A 129 16.75 -15.17 -6.91
N ALA A 130 16.26 -14.23 -6.11
CA ALA A 130 16.94 -12.97 -5.86
C ALA A 130 18.07 -13.10 -4.83
N VAL A 131 17.93 -13.98 -3.84
CA VAL A 131 18.82 -14.03 -2.66
C VAL A 131 19.38 -15.44 -2.49
N PRO A 132 20.70 -15.63 -2.23
CA PRO A 132 21.28 -16.94 -2.06
C PRO A 132 20.75 -17.54 -0.77
N ASN A 133 20.64 -18.88 -0.73
CA ASN A 133 20.07 -19.57 0.42
C ASN A 133 20.82 -19.28 1.73
N SER A 134 22.14 -19.07 1.70
CA SER A 134 22.93 -18.68 2.88
C SER A 134 22.39 -17.39 3.50
N ASP A 135 22.20 -16.35 2.68
CA ASP A 135 21.83 -15.01 3.14
C ASP A 135 20.35 -14.91 3.50
N LEU A 136 19.53 -15.84 3.00
CA LEU A 136 18.16 -16.02 3.45
C LEU A 136 18.11 -16.60 4.87
N TRP A 137 19.01 -17.51 5.22
CA TRP A 137 19.06 -18.06 6.57
C TRP A 137 19.65 -17.07 7.56
N GLU A 138 20.80 -16.49 7.24
CA GLU A 138 21.51 -15.58 8.11
C GLU A 138 22.39 -14.64 7.27
N ARG A 139 22.36 -13.35 7.60
CA ARG A 139 23.26 -12.38 6.99
C ARG A 139 23.72 -11.33 8.00
N PRO A 140 25.00 -10.92 7.96
CA PRO A 140 25.58 -9.94 8.87
C PRO A 140 25.24 -8.49 8.51
N ALA A 141 24.44 -8.28 7.45
CA ALA A 141 24.03 -6.96 6.99
C ALA A 141 22.55 -6.95 6.62
N PHE A 142 21.89 -5.82 6.90
CA PHE A 142 20.48 -5.64 6.55
C PHE A 142 20.26 -5.40 5.04
N ILE A 143 21.23 -4.81 4.34
CA ILE A 143 21.11 -4.46 2.92
C ILE A 143 21.74 -5.57 2.07
N TYR A 144 20.95 -6.12 1.15
CA TYR A 144 21.41 -7.15 0.22
C TYR A 144 21.70 -6.56 -1.17
N ILE A 145 22.94 -6.71 -1.62
CA ILE A 145 23.42 -6.22 -2.92
C ILE A 145 23.80 -7.44 -3.76
N SER A 146 23.09 -7.63 -4.88
CA SER A 146 23.36 -8.72 -5.82
C SER A 146 22.88 -8.38 -7.22
N ALA A 147 23.51 -9.01 -8.21
CA ALA A 147 23.11 -8.95 -9.62
C ALA A 147 21.69 -9.48 -9.86
N SER A 148 21.21 -10.43 -9.05
CA SER A 148 19.86 -11.01 -9.14
C SER A 148 18.78 -10.20 -8.41
N ASN A 149 19.11 -9.05 -7.81
CA ASN A 149 18.16 -8.21 -7.06
C ASN A 149 17.03 -7.63 -7.93
N HIS A 150 17.11 -7.72 -9.26
CA HIS A 150 16.00 -7.37 -10.15
C HIS A 150 14.76 -8.28 -9.93
N TRP A 151 14.95 -9.53 -9.50
CA TRP A 151 13.86 -10.46 -9.18
C TRP A 151 13.01 -10.02 -7.98
N MET A 152 13.58 -9.28 -7.02
CA MET A 152 12.84 -8.68 -5.91
C MET A 152 11.71 -7.77 -6.38
N ARG A 153 11.87 -7.10 -7.53
CA ARG A 153 10.82 -6.23 -8.09
C ARG A 153 9.59 -7.02 -8.52
N PHE A 154 9.78 -8.22 -9.06
CA PHE A 154 8.68 -9.12 -9.41
C PHE A 154 8.03 -9.70 -8.16
N ALA A 155 8.84 -10.02 -7.14
CA ALA A 155 8.36 -10.47 -5.85
C ALA A 155 7.42 -9.43 -5.20
N ASP A 156 7.88 -8.18 -5.06
CA ASP A 156 7.10 -7.08 -4.47
C ASP A 156 5.77 -6.86 -5.20
N LEU A 157 5.81 -6.91 -6.53
CA LEU A 157 4.64 -6.68 -7.39
C LEU A 157 3.57 -7.78 -7.22
N LEU A 158 3.99 -9.04 -7.17
CA LEU A 158 3.08 -10.18 -7.03
C LEU A 158 2.62 -10.40 -5.59
N LEU A 159 3.39 -9.94 -4.60
CA LEU A 159 3.07 -10.09 -3.19
C LEU A 159 1.69 -9.53 -2.85
N PHE A 160 1.36 -8.34 -3.36
CA PHE A 160 0.08 -7.70 -3.06
C PHE A 160 -1.09 -8.48 -3.62
N LEU A 161 -0.96 -8.99 -4.85
CA LEU A 161 -1.99 -9.81 -5.45
C LEU A 161 -2.13 -11.14 -4.69
N SER A 162 -1.02 -11.74 -4.29
CA SER A 162 -1.00 -12.92 -3.41
C SER A 162 -1.71 -12.65 -2.08
N ALA A 163 -1.47 -11.50 -1.43
CA ALA A 163 -2.10 -11.13 -0.16
C ALA A 163 -3.64 -11.08 -0.26
N VAL A 164 -4.16 -10.51 -1.35
CA VAL A 164 -5.61 -10.42 -1.61
C VAL A 164 -6.21 -11.79 -1.97
N LEU A 165 -5.48 -12.63 -2.70
CA LEU A 165 -5.99 -13.92 -3.21
C LEU A 165 -5.88 -15.06 -2.19
N THR A 166 -4.87 -15.07 -1.33
CA THR A 166 -4.61 -16.13 -0.35
C THR A 166 -5.82 -16.48 0.55
N PRO A 167 -6.64 -15.52 1.05
CA PRO A 167 -7.87 -15.79 1.80
C PRO A 167 -8.88 -16.69 1.06
N PHE A 168 -8.89 -16.66 -0.28
CA PHE A 168 -9.83 -17.42 -1.11
C PHE A 168 -9.37 -18.87 -1.38
N ILE A 169 -8.21 -19.30 -0.87
CA ILE A 169 -7.79 -20.71 -0.90
C ILE A 169 -8.69 -21.50 0.08
N ARG A 170 -9.43 -22.52 -0.39
CA ARG A 170 -10.34 -23.28 0.49
C ARG A 170 -9.61 -24.13 1.52
N ARG A 171 -8.54 -24.81 1.12
CA ARG A 171 -7.79 -25.72 2.00
C ARG A 171 -6.96 -24.90 2.99
N ASN A 172 -7.32 -24.96 4.27
CA ASN A 172 -6.64 -24.23 5.34
C ASN A 172 -5.12 -24.51 5.37
N GLY A 173 -4.70 -25.77 5.18
CA GLY A 173 -3.29 -26.12 5.13
C GLY A 173 -2.52 -25.37 4.04
N PHE A 174 -3.05 -25.31 2.82
CA PHE A 174 -2.44 -24.56 1.71
C PHE A 174 -2.45 -23.04 1.94
N LYS A 175 -3.52 -22.51 2.53
CA LYS A 175 -3.60 -21.10 2.90
C LYS A 175 -2.50 -20.69 3.88
N PHE A 176 -2.37 -21.43 4.98
CA PHE A 176 -1.37 -21.13 6.00
C PHE A 176 0.05 -21.46 5.53
N LEU A 177 0.23 -22.49 4.71
CA LEU A 177 1.52 -22.76 4.07
C LEU A 177 1.92 -21.62 3.14
N CYS A 178 0.99 -21.09 2.33
CA CYS A 178 1.26 -19.95 1.46
C CYS A 178 1.65 -18.70 2.26
N LEU A 179 0.89 -18.37 3.32
CA LEU A 179 1.23 -17.29 4.24
C LEU A 179 2.61 -17.49 4.84
N PHE A 180 2.87 -18.68 5.39
CA PHE A 180 4.14 -19.00 6.03
C PHE A 180 5.32 -18.83 5.07
N VAL A 181 5.25 -19.43 3.88
CA VAL A 181 6.35 -19.39 2.89
C VAL A 181 6.62 -17.96 2.42
N VAL A 182 5.57 -17.23 2.04
CA VAL A 182 5.74 -15.88 1.49
C VAL A 182 6.12 -14.88 2.59
N THR A 183 5.48 -14.92 3.75
CA THR A 183 5.86 -14.05 4.87
C THR A 183 7.30 -14.33 5.28
N THR A 184 7.71 -15.59 5.45
CA THR A 184 9.08 -15.94 5.86
C THR A 184 10.11 -15.46 4.84
N SER A 185 9.86 -15.63 3.53
CA SER A 185 10.81 -15.15 2.51
C SER A 185 10.97 -13.64 2.53
N PHE A 186 9.89 -12.88 2.72
CA PHE A 186 9.97 -11.41 2.79
C PHE A 186 10.54 -10.90 4.11
N LEU A 187 10.27 -11.58 5.23
CA LEU A 187 10.89 -11.28 6.51
C LEU A 187 12.40 -11.50 6.47
N ALA A 188 12.85 -12.60 5.83
CA ALA A 188 14.27 -12.93 5.69
C ALA A 188 15.07 -11.79 5.05
N VAL A 189 14.48 -11.15 4.04
CA VAL A 189 15.09 -10.00 3.37
C VAL A 189 14.87 -8.67 4.09
N GLY A 190 14.25 -8.66 5.27
CA GLY A 190 13.96 -7.47 6.06
C GLY A 190 12.85 -6.58 5.48
N SER A 191 12.03 -7.13 4.59
CA SER A 191 10.99 -6.36 3.91
C SER A 191 9.76 -6.18 4.79
N ARG A 192 9.34 -4.93 4.96
CA ARG A 192 8.08 -4.57 5.63
C ARG A 192 6.86 -5.07 4.85
N SER A 193 7.02 -5.41 3.58
CA SER A 193 5.94 -5.90 2.73
C SER A 193 5.35 -7.23 3.25
N ALA A 194 6.13 -8.06 3.98
CA ALA A 194 5.64 -9.26 4.65
C ALA A 194 4.49 -8.97 5.63
N ILE A 195 4.62 -7.86 6.37
CA ILE A 195 3.64 -7.42 7.37
C ILE A 195 2.37 -6.96 6.68
N VAL A 196 2.52 -6.21 5.58
CA VAL A 196 1.38 -5.77 4.76
C VAL A 196 0.59 -6.98 4.25
N MET A 197 1.27 -8.04 3.82
CA MET A 197 0.60 -9.28 3.40
C MET A 197 -0.28 -9.87 4.52
N LEU A 198 0.25 -9.98 5.73
CA LEU A 198 -0.49 -10.52 6.88
C LEU A 198 -1.70 -9.64 7.26
N ILE A 199 -1.53 -8.32 7.27
CA ILE A 199 -2.60 -7.36 7.58
C ILE A 199 -3.72 -7.45 6.53
N VAL A 200 -3.36 -7.45 5.25
CA VAL A 200 -4.33 -7.55 4.15
C VAL A 200 -5.07 -8.88 4.20
N PHE A 201 -4.35 -9.98 4.43
CA PHE A 201 -4.95 -11.30 4.61
C PHE A 201 -5.97 -11.30 5.75
N ALA A 202 -5.59 -10.80 6.93
CA ALA A 202 -6.46 -10.74 8.10
C ALA A 202 -7.71 -9.89 7.84
N ALA A 203 -7.54 -8.72 7.21
CA ALA A 203 -8.63 -7.82 6.88
C ALA A 203 -9.64 -8.48 5.91
N VAL A 204 -9.18 -9.17 4.88
CA VAL A 204 -10.07 -9.88 3.94
C VAL A 204 -10.80 -11.03 4.63
N GLU A 205 -10.12 -11.84 5.46
CA GLU A 205 -10.77 -12.92 6.20
C GLU A 205 -11.89 -12.42 7.14
N MET A 206 -11.64 -11.32 7.86
CA MET A 206 -12.59 -10.76 8.82
C MET A 206 -13.73 -10.00 8.14
N LEU A 207 -13.41 -9.04 7.28
CA LEU A 207 -14.37 -8.06 6.77
C LEU A 207 -15.14 -8.60 5.57
N VAL A 208 -14.48 -9.37 4.71
CA VAL A 208 -15.04 -9.85 3.44
C VAL A 208 -15.65 -11.23 3.60
N LEU A 209 -14.85 -12.21 4.03
CA LEU A 209 -15.29 -13.60 4.09
C LEU A 209 -16.17 -13.87 5.32
N ARG A 210 -16.11 -13.00 6.33
CA ARG A 210 -16.87 -13.06 7.58
C ARG A 210 -16.87 -14.47 8.16
N ARG A 211 -15.71 -15.11 8.23
CA ARG A 211 -15.59 -16.47 8.77
C ARG A 211 -15.70 -16.37 10.30
N HIS A 212 -16.77 -16.95 10.86
CA HIS A 212 -17.19 -16.81 12.27
C HIS A 212 -16.19 -17.33 13.33
N ARG A 213 -15.11 -18.04 12.96
CA ARG A 213 -14.02 -18.35 13.90
C ARG A 213 -13.03 -17.18 13.93
N SER A 214 -13.43 -16.13 14.63
CA SER A 214 -12.92 -14.74 14.49
C SER A 214 -11.53 -14.48 15.09
N TRP A 215 -10.96 -15.38 15.90
CA TRP A 215 -9.71 -15.07 16.60
C TRP A 215 -8.46 -15.27 15.74
N VAL A 216 -8.47 -16.20 14.78
CA VAL A 216 -7.26 -16.52 13.99
C VAL A 216 -6.79 -15.34 13.14
N PRO A 217 -7.66 -14.64 12.37
CA PRO A 217 -7.24 -13.43 11.65
C PRO A 217 -6.78 -12.31 12.58
N ILE A 218 -7.40 -12.16 13.75
CA ILE A 218 -6.99 -11.18 14.77
C ILE A 218 -5.58 -11.50 15.27
N ALA A 219 -5.32 -12.76 15.63
CA ALA A 219 -4.01 -13.22 16.07
C ALA A 219 -2.95 -13.02 14.98
N ILE A 220 -3.28 -13.27 13.71
CA ILE A 220 -2.39 -12.99 12.57
C ILE A 220 -2.12 -11.49 12.43
N GLY A 221 -3.13 -10.65 12.61
CA GLY A 221 -2.95 -9.20 12.63
C GLY A 221 -2.03 -8.73 13.76
N LEU A 222 -2.22 -9.23 14.97
CA LEU A 222 -1.36 -8.92 16.12
C LEU A 222 0.07 -9.42 15.91
N LEU A 223 0.24 -10.63 15.36
CA LEU A 223 1.54 -11.17 14.98
C LEU A 223 2.22 -10.29 13.92
N ALA A 224 1.46 -9.76 12.96
CA ALA A 224 2.01 -8.85 11.95
C ALA A 224 2.60 -7.58 12.59
N PHE A 225 1.90 -6.99 13.56
CA PHE A 225 2.41 -5.85 14.32
C PHE A 225 3.64 -6.20 15.16
N TRP A 226 3.67 -7.37 15.80
CA TRP A 226 4.85 -7.84 16.52
C TRP A 226 6.07 -8.01 15.61
N LEU A 227 5.88 -8.63 14.44
CA LEU A 227 6.92 -8.83 13.44
C LEU A 227 7.42 -7.52 12.83
N LEU A 228 6.59 -6.46 12.81
CA LEU A 228 7.06 -5.10 12.47
C LEU A 228 8.14 -4.63 13.43
N GLY A 229 7.92 -4.77 14.74
CA GLY A 229 8.91 -4.44 15.75
C GLY A 229 10.20 -5.25 15.58
N ALA A 230 10.08 -6.57 15.34
CA ALA A 230 11.23 -7.45 15.15
C ALA A 230 12.08 -7.05 13.93
N ILE A 231 11.46 -6.73 12.78
CA ILE A 231 12.21 -6.28 11.59
C ILE A 231 12.91 -4.94 11.83
N LEU A 232 12.26 -4.02 12.54
CA LEU A 232 12.84 -2.71 12.83
C LEU A 232 13.98 -2.80 13.83
N TYR A 233 13.85 -3.65 14.84
CA TYR A 233 14.95 -4.00 15.73
C TYR A 233 16.16 -4.51 14.96
N LEU A 234 15.95 -5.47 14.05
CA LEU A 234 17.01 -6.05 13.22
C LEU A 234 17.72 -5.04 12.32
N ARG A 235 17.02 -4.00 11.85
CA ARG A 235 17.65 -2.88 11.13
C ARG A 235 18.65 -2.14 12.00
N ILE A 236 18.33 -1.93 13.27
CA ILE A 236 19.20 -1.18 14.20
C ILE A 236 20.44 -1.99 14.53
N VAL A 237 20.29 -3.30 14.77
CA VAL A 237 21.42 -4.20 15.02
C VAL A 237 22.10 -4.70 13.73
N ASN A 238 21.74 -4.14 12.57
CA ASN A 238 22.28 -4.47 11.24
C ASN A 238 22.30 -5.96 10.88
N SER A 239 21.32 -6.73 11.35
CA SER A 239 21.23 -8.18 11.08
C SER A 239 20.02 -8.51 10.19
N GLY A 240 20.05 -9.66 9.50
CA GLY A 240 18.92 -10.12 8.69
C GLY A 240 18.96 -11.62 8.39
N GLY A 241 17.94 -12.13 7.74
CA GLY A 241 17.74 -13.57 7.52
C GLY A 241 16.66 -14.16 8.43
N ILE A 242 16.26 -15.39 8.15
CA ILE A 242 15.20 -16.10 8.88
C ILE A 242 15.59 -16.31 10.35
N LEU A 243 16.84 -16.71 10.60
CA LEU A 243 17.29 -17.01 11.96
C LEU A 243 17.30 -15.75 12.85
N PRO A 244 17.89 -14.61 12.42
CA PRO A 244 17.79 -13.37 13.21
C PRO A 244 16.37 -12.88 13.41
N VAL A 245 15.47 -13.04 12.43
CA VAL A 245 14.04 -12.70 12.61
C VAL A 245 13.41 -13.55 13.69
N PHE A 246 13.69 -14.85 13.71
CA PHE A 246 13.17 -15.75 14.74
C PHE A 246 13.76 -15.43 16.11
N GLN A 247 15.07 -15.16 16.19
CA GLN A 247 15.75 -14.72 17.41
C GLN A 247 15.16 -13.42 17.93
N ALA A 248 14.99 -12.41 17.09
CA ALA A 248 14.38 -11.14 17.47
C ALA A 248 12.92 -11.34 17.91
N ALA A 249 12.11 -12.07 17.17
CA ALA A 249 10.68 -12.20 17.47
C ALA A 249 10.37 -13.04 18.72
N PHE A 250 11.22 -14.02 19.07
CA PHE A 250 10.89 -14.99 20.14
C PHE A 250 11.89 -15.05 21.29
N PHE A 251 13.14 -14.62 21.08
CA PHE A 251 14.21 -14.77 22.07
C PHE A 251 14.82 -13.44 22.53
N SER A 252 14.52 -12.33 21.86
CA SER A 252 14.94 -11.02 22.31
C SER A 252 14.03 -10.49 23.42
N ASP A 253 14.53 -9.50 24.18
CA ASP A 253 13.78 -8.87 25.25
C ASP A 253 12.46 -8.27 24.70
N PHE A 254 11.34 -8.68 25.29
CA PHE A 254 10.01 -8.19 24.93
C PHE A 254 9.96 -6.66 24.96
N SER A 255 10.66 -6.04 25.92
CA SER A 255 10.74 -4.58 26.03
C SER A 255 11.33 -3.98 24.74
N ALA A 256 12.45 -4.49 24.26
CA ALA A 256 13.13 -4.01 23.06
C ALA A 256 12.24 -4.09 21.80
N VAL A 257 11.56 -5.22 21.57
CA VAL A 257 10.68 -5.37 20.40
C VAL A 257 9.44 -4.48 20.52
N SER A 258 8.84 -4.42 21.71
CA SER A 258 7.63 -3.61 21.94
C SER A 258 7.87 -2.11 21.71
N HIS A 259 9.01 -1.57 22.17
CA HIS A 259 9.45 -0.22 21.83
C HIS A 259 9.62 -0.03 20.33
N MET A 260 10.16 -1.03 19.61
CA MET A 260 10.30 -0.97 18.15
C MET A 260 8.96 -1.03 17.40
N VAL A 261 7.93 -1.66 17.97
CA VAL A 261 6.56 -1.63 17.41
C VAL A 261 5.98 -0.21 17.50
N LEU A 262 6.09 0.42 18.66
CA LEU A 262 5.62 1.80 18.86
C LEU A 262 6.39 2.77 17.99
N TYR A 263 7.73 2.66 18.02
CA TYR A 263 8.63 3.41 17.16
C TYR A 263 8.28 3.23 15.68
N GLY A 264 8.10 1.99 15.23
CA GLY A 264 7.76 1.66 13.85
C GLY A 264 6.43 2.19 13.37
N THR A 265 5.42 2.14 14.24
CA THR A 265 4.09 2.70 13.96
C THR A 265 4.21 4.21 13.81
N ASN A 266 4.85 4.88 14.77
CA ASN A 266 5.10 6.30 14.73
C ASN A 266 5.88 6.70 13.47
N TYR A 267 6.97 5.98 13.19
CA TYR A 267 7.80 6.12 11.99
C TYR A 267 6.98 6.00 10.70
N ILE A 268 6.10 5.02 10.57
CA ILE A 268 5.33 4.84 9.33
C ILE A 268 4.41 6.01 9.05
N PHE A 269 3.67 6.47 10.05
CA PHE A 269 2.67 7.51 9.84
C PHE A 269 3.33 8.90 9.76
N ASN A 270 4.10 9.27 10.79
CA ASN A 270 4.57 10.64 10.95
C ASN A 270 5.78 10.97 10.08
N LEU A 271 6.73 10.04 9.91
CA LEU A 271 7.89 10.31 9.05
C LEU A 271 7.46 10.63 7.61
N SER A 272 6.43 9.94 7.10
CA SER A 272 5.97 10.23 5.75
C SER A 272 5.45 11.66 5.64
N PHE A 273 4.74 12.19 6.64
CA PHE A 273 4.31 13.61 6.63
C PHE A 273 5.52 14.55 6.63
N VAL A 274 6.50 14.28 7.51
CA VAL A 274 7.71 15.09 7.62
C VAL A 274 8.51 15.08 6.32
N LEU A 275 8.78 13.91 5.74
CA LEU A 275 9.53 13.76 4.49
C LEU A 275 8.81 14.41 3.29
N ASN A 276 7.48 14.29 3.21
CA ASN A 276 6.72 14.96 2.16
C ASN A 276 6.75 16.49 2.34
N GLY A 277 6.71 16.98 3.58
CA GLY A 277 6.82 18.40 3.86
C GLY A 277 8.19 18.97 3.50
N GLU A 278 9.25 18.33 3.97
CA GLU A 278 10.64 18.71 3.66
C GLU A 278 10.89 18.73 2.16
N LEU A 279 10.42 17.72 1.42
CA LEU A 279 10.53 17.68 -0.04
C LEU A 279 9.86 18.88 -0.69
N LEU A 280 8.64 19.21 -0.26
CA LEU A 280 7.88 20.33 -0.85
C LEU A 280 8.57 21.69 -0.63
N GLU A 281 9.35 21.84 0.45
CA GLU A 281 10.13 23.05 0.69
C GLU A 281 11.48 23.05 -0.05
N THR A 282 12.17 21.91 -0.11
CA THR A 282 13.61 21.87 -0.43
C THR A 282 13.92 21.40 -1.84
N VAL A 283 12.99 20.74 -2.53
CA VAL A 283 13.28 20.01 -3.77
C VAL A 283 12.58 20.63 -4.98
N ALA A 284 13.40 21.14 -5.90
CA ALA A 284 12.95 21.49 -7.24
C ALA A 284 12.80 20.21 -8.09
N ALA A 285 11.55 19.82 -8.36
CA ALA A 285 11.28 18.62 -9.16
C ALA A 285 11.60 18.86 -10.65
N GLU A 286 12.40 17.96 -11.24
CA GLU A 286 12.76 18.04 -12.66
C GLU A 286 11.82 17.21 -13.54
N ALA A 287 11.48 17.76 -14.70
CA ALA A 287 10.60 17.13 -15.69
C ALA A 287 11.11 15.76 -16.17
N LYS A 288 12.42 15.65 -16.46
CA LYS A 288 13.05 14.42 -16.95
C LYS A 288 12.77 13.25 -16.00
N TRP A 289 13.00 13.42 -14.70
CA TRP A 289 12.80 12.37 -13.69
C TRP A 289 11.34 12.10 -13.39
N PHE A 290 10.48 13.11 -13.47
CA PHE A 290 9.04 12.91 -13.36
C PHE A 290 8.51 12.00 -14.47
N TYR A 291 8.80 12.32 -15.73
CA TYR A 291 8.34 11.52 -16.87
C TYR A 291 8.91 10.10 -16.82
N TYR A 292 10.18 9.93 -16.45
CA TYR A 292 10.75 8.59 -16.26
C TYR A 292 10.09 7.77 -15.14
N SER A 293 9.54 8.45 -14.13
CA SER A 293 8.88 7.78 -13.03
C SER A 293 7.48 7.31 -13.40
N ILE A 294 6.76 8.04 -14.25
CA ILE A 294 5.39 7.66 -14.63
C ILE A 294 5.33 6.63 -15.76
N ILE A 295 6.40 6.40 -16.54
CA ILE A 295 6.35 5.46 -17.66
C ILE A 295 6.47 3.99 -17.17
N PRO A 296 5.55 3.08 -17.59
CA PRO A 296 5.52 1.68 -17.12
C PRO A 296 6.71 0.84 -17.57
N VAL A 297 7.15 1.03 -18.81
CA VAL A 297 8.20 0.23 -19.47
C VAL A 297 9.46 1.08 -19.60
N PRO A 298 10.67 0.51 -19.47
CA PRO A 298 11.84 1.20 -19.97
C PRO A 298 11.65 1.60 -21.45
N SER A 299 11.49 2.89 -21.74
CA SER A 299 11.24 3.40 -23.11
C SER A 299 12.46 3.20 -24.01
N VAL A 300 12.28 2.70 -25.24
CA VAL A 300 13.37 2.60 -26.24
C VAL A 300 13.99 3.98 -26.57
N LEU A 301 13.31 5.08 -26.24
CA LEU A 301 13.78 6.47 -26.33
C LEU A 301 14.71 6.89 -25.18
N TYR A 302 15.49 5.97 -24.59
CA TYR A 302 16.43 6.32 -23.54
C TYR A 302 17.67 7.00 -24.09
N ASP A 303 17.94 8.17 -23.54
CA ASP A 303 19.27 8.72 -23.41
C ASP A 303 20.15 7.73 -22.62
N LEU A 304 20.94 6.92 -23.33
CA LEU A 304 21.93 5.98 -22.79
C LEU A 304 23.04 6.70 -22.00
N THR A 305 23.11 8.03 -22.05
CA THR A 305 24.07 8.84 -21.28
C THR A 305 23.54 9.27 -19.91
N ALA A 306 22.25 9.07 -19.63
CA ALA A 306 21.75 9.21 -18.27
C ALA A 306 22.35 8.06 -17.44
N GLU A 307 23.42 8.35 -16.71
CA GLU A 307 24.16 7.40 -15.88
C GLU A 307 23.23 6.63 -14.93
N PHE A 308 22.69 5.50 -15.41
CA PHE A 308 22.07 4.48 -14.60
C PHE A 308 23.19 3.67 -13.95
N ASN A 309 23.99 4.33 -13.12
CA ASN A 309 25.03 3.64 -12.38
C ASN A 309 24.35 2.65 -11.43
N SER A 310 24.66 1.37 -11.56
CA SER A 310 24.05 0.32 -10.74
C SER A 310 24.33 0.48 -9.24
N THR A 311 25.34 1.27 -8.88
CA THR A 311 25.65 1.76 -7.53
C THR A 311 24.86 3.02 -7.14
N HIS A 312 24.40 3.81 -8.10
CA HIS A 312 23.49 4.96 -7.91
C HIS A 312 22.08 4.61 -8.37
N ARG A 313 21.36 3.84 -7.54
CA ARG A 313 19.90 3.74 -7.65
C ARG A 313 19.30 5.14 -7.37
N PHE A 314 19.23 6.00 -8.40
CA PHE A 314 18.51 7.28 -8.40
C PHE A 314 18.97 8.34 -7.37
N ARG A 315 20.29 8.43 -7.13
CA ARG A 315 21.00 9.25 -6.12
C ARG A 315 20.95 8.67 -4.71
N ALA A 316 22.13 8.59 -4.11
CA ALA A 316 22.34 8.30 -2.68
C ALA A 316 21.68 9.34 -1.76
N ASN A 317 21.17 10.45 -2.31
CA ASN A 317 20.50 11.51 -1.56
C ASN A 317 19.00 11.59 -1.95
N ILE A 318 18.26 10.64 -1.39
CA ILE A 318 16.81 10.61 -1.09
C ILE A 318 15.94 9.76 -2.05
N PRO A 319 15.32 8.66 -1.56
CA PRO A 319 14.10 8.12 -2.16
C PRO A 319 12.96 9.09 -1.88
N TYR A 320 12.83 10.13 -2.70
CA TYR A 320 11.79 11.14 -2.49
C TYR A 320 10.41 10.47 -2.51
N PRO A 321 9.57 10.70 -1.48
CA PRO A 321 8.18 10.25 -1.51
C PRO A 321 7.50 10.64 -2.83
N GLY A 322 6.91 9.66 -3.50
CA GLY A 322 6.28 9.86 -4.80
C GLY A 322 5.12 10.85 -4.75
N PHE A 323 4.40 10.90 -3.63
CA PHE A 323 3.31 11.85 -3.40
C PHE A 323 3.81 13.30 -3.42
N GLY A 324 4.79 13.62 -2.57
CA GLY A 324 5.40 14.94 -2.49
C GLY A 324 6.08 15.33 -3.80
N TYR A 325 6.78 14.40 -4.46
CA TYR A 325 7.41 14.66 -5.75
C TYR A 325 6.38 14.98 -6.86
N ALA A 326 5.26 14.26 -6.90
CA ALA A 326 4.20 14.53 -7.85
C ALA A 326 3.55 15.91 -7.63
N ILE A 327 3.33 16.29 -6.37
CA ILE A 327 2.79 17.62 -6.03
C ILE A 327 3.80 18.72 -6.35
N SER A 328 5.08 18.54 -6.00
CA SER A 328 6.14 19.51 -6.30
C SER A 328 6.26 19.77 -7.81
N TYR A 329 6.19 18.71 -8.64
CA TYR A 329 6.28 18.86 -10.10
C TYR A 329 5.00 19.39 -10.75
N MET A 330 3.84 18.80 -10.46
CA MET A 330 2.58 19.12 -11.14
C MET A 330 1.91 20.37 -10.56
N GLY A 331 2.18 20.70 -9.30
CA GLY A 331 1.38 21.61 -8.53
C GLY A 331 0.05 21.00 -8.06
N PRO A 332 -0.63 21.65 -7.09
CA PRO A 332 -1.77 21.05 -6.38
C PRO A 332 -2.98 20.77 -7.28
N PHE A 333 -3.33 21.72 -8.14
CA PHE A 333 -4.52 21.63 -8.99
C PHE A 333 -4.38 20.57 -10.08
N LEU A 334 -3.24 20.53 -10.78
CA LEU A 334 -3.00 19.52 -11.80
C LEU A 334 -2.90 18.12 -11.19
N TYR A 335 -2.29 17.99 -9.99
CA TYR A 335 -2.27 16.73 -9.26
C TYR A 335 -3.69 16.23 -8.95
N ILE A 336 -4.54 17.08 -8.35
CA ILE A 336 -5.94 16.73 -8.04
C ILE A 336 -6.71 16.36 -9.32
N GLY A 337 -6.53 17.14 -10.40
CA GLY A 337 -7.12 16.85 -11.69
C GLY A 337 -6.69 15.49 -12.26
N ALA A 338 -5.41 15.15 -12.15
CA ALA A 338 -4.89 13.85 -12.58
C ALA A 338 -5.44 12.68 -11.75
N VAL A 339 -5.57 12.84 -10.43
CA VAL A 339 -6.20 11.85 -9.54
C VAL A 339 -7.67 11.66 -9.92
N PHE A 340 -8.42 12.75 -10.15
CA PHE A 340 -9.80 12.67 -10.60
C PHE A 340 -9.92 11.96 -11.94
N LEU A 341 -9.16 12.38 -12.96
CA LEU A 341 -9.24 11.82 -14.32
C LEU A 341 -8.84 10.34 -14.37
N SER A 342 -7.77 9.96 -13.66
CA SER A 342 -7.34 8.56 -13.57
C SER A 342 -8.38 7.69 -12.85
N SER A 343 -8.94 8.17 -11.75
CA SER A 343 -10.00 7.48 -11.01
C SER A 343 -11.28 7.36 -11.84
N PHE A 344 -11.67 8.45 -12.49
CA PHE A 344 -12.84 8.52 -13.36
C PHE A 344 -12.71 7.57 -14.55
N GLY A 345 -11.57 7.60 -15.24
CA GLY A 345 -11.28 6.69 -16.35
C GLY A 345 -11.29 5.22 -15.93
N PHE A 346 -10.68 4.88 -14.80
CA PHE A 346 -10.72 3.53 -14.25
C PHE A 346 -12.15 3.07 -13.93
N LEU A 347 -12.95 3.92 -13.28
CA LEU A 347 -14.34 3.62 -12.92
C LEU A 347 -15.27 3.53 -14.14
N LEU A 348 -15.07 4.38 -15.15
CA LEU A 348 -15.76 4.26 -16.44
C LEU A 348 -15.44 2.94 -17.12
N ALA A 349 -14.16 2.60 -17.25
CA ALA A 349 -13.75 1.33 -17.85
C ALA A 349 -14.31 0.13 -17.08
N ARG A 350 -14.33 0.21 -15.74
CA ARG A 350 -15.02 -0.75 -14.87
C ARG A 350 -16.50 -0.88 -15.23
N LYS A 351 -17.24 0.22 -15.44
CA LYS A 351 -18.67 0.17 -15.80
C LYS A 351 -18.94 -0.61 -17.09
N TYR A 352 -18.04 -0.56 -18.07
CA TYR A 352 -18.21 -1.28 -19.35
C TYR A 352 -17.87 -2.78 -19.26
N LEU A 353 -17.04 -3.17 -18.31
CA LEU A 353 -16.53 -4.53 -18.16
C LEU A 353 -17.22 -5.32 -17.04
N SER A 354 -17.57 -4.62 -15.96
CA SER A 354 -18.31 -5.18 -14.83
C SER A 354 -19.73 -5.50 -15.24
N THR A 355 -20.16 -6.71 -14.91
CA THR A 355 -21.51 -7.19 -15.23
C THR A 355 -22.40 -7.29 -13.99
N ARG A 356 -21.85 -7.14 -12.76
CA ARG A 356 -22.56 -7.25 -11.47
C ARG A 356 -21.83 -6.51 -10.35
N ARG A 357 -22.53 -6.11 -9.28
CA ARG A 357 -21.92 -5.59 -8.03
C ARG A 357 -21.21 -6.74 -7.28
N ASP A 358 -19.98 -7.01 -7.70
CA ASP A 358 -19.13 -8.05 -7.16
C ASP A 358 -18.22 -7.50 -6.04
N ILE A 359 -18.18 -8.19 -4.89
CA ILE A 359 -17.35 -7.80 -3.73
C ILE A 359 -15.86 -7.94 -4.04
N PHE A 360 -15.46 -8.93 -4.82
CA PHE A 360 -14.08 -9.08 -5.28
C PHE A 360 -13.66 -7.92 -6.19
N GLU A 361 -14.53 -7.46 -7.08
CA GLU A 361 -14.27 -6.24 -7.87
C GLU A 361 -14.20 -4.99 -6.97
N ALA A 362 -15.01 -4.93 -5.90
CA ALA A 362 -14.93 -3.86 -4.92
C ALA A 362 -13.59 -3.88 -4.14
N ILE A 363 -13.08 -5.06 -3.79
CA ILE A 363 -11.75 -5.20 -3.16
C ILE A 363 -10.64 -4.77 -4.11
N LEU A 364 -10.71 -5.18 -5.38
CA LEU A 364 -9.72 -4.75 -6.38
C LEU A 364 -9.80 -3.25 -6.63
N CYS A 365 -11.00 -2.66 -6.66
CA CYS A 365 -11.18 -1.20 -6.73
C CYS A 365 -10.59 -0.50 -5.51
N PHE A 366 -10.90 -0.97 -4.30
CA PHE A 366 -10.31 -0.43 -3.08
C PHE A 366 -8.78 -0.50 -3.12
N SER A 367 -8.24 -1.64 -3.56
CA SER A 367 -6.80 -1.88 -3.70
C SER A 367 -6.15 -0.87 -4.65
N PHE A 368 -6.82 -0.57 -5.77
CA PHE A 368 -6.36 0.41 -6.76
C PHE A 368 -6.29 1.83 -6.20
N PHE A 369 -7.26 2.26 -5.37
CA PHE A 369 -7.26 3.61 -4.80
C PHE A 369 -6.38 3.76 -3.55
N ALA A 370 -6.35 2.76 -2.68
CA ALA A 370 -5.67 2.86 -1.39
C ALA A 370 -4.18 2.53 -1.46
N PHE A 371 -3.80 1.42 -2.12
CA PHE A 371 -2.43 0.92 -2.00
C PHE A 371 -1.38 1.75 -2.73
N PRO A 372 -1.57 2.15 -4.00
CA PRO A 372 -0.59 2.98 -4.68
C PRO A 372 -0.36 4.31 -3.96
N PHE A 373 -1.42 4.90 -3.40
CA PHE A 373 -1.32 6.11 -2.59
C PHE A 373 -0.47 5.88 -1.33
N LEU A 374 -0.78 4.86 -0.52
CA LEU A 374 -0.02 4.55 0.70
C LEU A 374 1.46 4.27 0.41
N ILE A 375 1.78 3.61 -0.71
CA ILE A 375 3.16 3.37 -1.12
C ILE A 375 3.83 4.68 -1.55
N GLN A 376 3.15 5.56 -2.27
CA GLN A 376 3.71 6.86 -2.69
C GLN A 376 4.02 7.81 -1.53
N LEU A 377 3.43 7.60 -0.35
CA LEU A 377 3.76 8.40 0.83
C LEU A 377 5.19 8.15 1.34
N GLN A 378 5.77 6.98 1.07
CA GLN A 378 7.10 6.60 1.56
C GLN A 378 8.10 6.21 0.47
N TYR A 379 7.62 5.81 -0.69
CA TYR A 379 8.44 5.29 -1.78
C TYR A 379 8.32 6.17 -3.00
N ASN A 380 9.31 6.05 -3.89
CA ASN A 380 9.39 6.87 -5.09
C ASN A 380 8.15 6.74 -6.00
N LEU A 381 7.93 7.80 -6.77
CA LEU A 381 6.82 7.92 -7.71
C LEU A 381 6.77 6.72 -8.67
N ARG A 382 7.94 6.24 -9.14
CA ARG A 382 8.04 5.11 -10.06
C ARG A 382 7.44 3.81 -9.51
N THR A 383 7.70 3.51 -8.25
CA THR A 383 7.15 2.32 -7.59
C THR A 383 5.63 2.44 -7.47
N GLY A 384 5.16 3.62 -7.05
CA GLY A 384 3.73 3.94 -6.99
C GLY A 384 3.02 3.77 -8.33
N THR A 385 3.53 4.38 -9.40
CA THR A 385 2.87 4.34 -10.71
C THR A 385 2.87 2.92 -11.31
N ARG A 386 3.92 2.14 -11.11
CA ARG A 386 3.94 0.72 -11.51
C ARG A 386 2.84 -0.09 -10.84
N LEU A 387 2.60 0.13 -9.55
CA LEU A 387 1.49 -0.52 -8.86
C LEU A 387 0.13 -0.12 -9.44
N ILE A 388 -0.07 1.15 -9.79
CA ILE A 388 -1.29 1.61 -10.48
C ILE A 388 -1.50 0.79 -11.77
N TYR A 389 -0.48 0.68 -12.62
CA TYR A 389 -0.58 -0.08 -13.86
C TYR A 389 -0.87 -1.56 -13.65
N VAL A 390 -0.20 -2.18 -12.68
CA VAL A 390 -0.39 -3.60 -12.35
C VAL A 390 -1.79 -3.85 -11.83
N PHE A 391 -2.27 -3.05 -10.88
CA PHE A 391 -3.62 -3.21 -10.35
C PHE A 391 -4.68 -2.98 -11.42
N ALA A 392 -4.49 -1.98 -12.29
CA ALA A 392 -5.37 -1.76 -13.44
C ALA A 392 -5.37 -2.97 -14.40
N ALA A 393 -4.19 -3.45 -14.80
CA ALA A 393 -4.06 -4.58 -15.71
C ALA A 393 -4.68 -5.86 -15.12
N VAL A 394 -4.39 -6.17 -13.86
CA VAL A 394 -4.97 -7.32 -13.15
C VAL A 394 -6.48 -7.19 -13.07
N TYR A 395 -6.99 -6.01 -12.70
CA TYR A 395 -8.42 -5.75 -12.66
C TYR A 395 -9.08 -6.03 -14.02
N PHE A 396 -8.52 -5.48 -15.10
CA PHE A 396 -9.08 -5.64 -16.44
C PHE A 396 -8.98 -7.08 -16.96
N ILE A 397 -7.86 -7.77 -16.75
CA ILE A 397 -7.70 -9.18 -17.11
C ILE A 397 -8.77 -10.02 -16.40
N VAL A 398 -8.93 -9.84 -15.08
CA VAL A 398 -9.93 -10.60 -14.32
C VAL A 398 -11.35 -10.27 -14.78
N ALA A 399 -11.66 -9.00 -15.00
CA ALA A 399 -12.98 -8.58 -15.49
C ALA A 399 -13.31 -9.17 -16.87
N ILE A 400 -12.34 -9.16 -17.81
CA ILE A 400 -12.50 -9.73 -19.15
C ILE A 400 -12.68 -11.25 -19.09
N LEU A 401 -11.79 -11.96 -18.39
CA LEU A 401 -11.87 -13.43 -18.26
C LEU A 401 -13.20 -13.88 -17.66
N ARG A 402 -13.69 -13.14 -16.65
CA ARG A 402 -15.00 -13.40 -16.05
C ARG A 402 -16.14 -13.17 -17.03
N ARG A 403 -16.09 -12.08 -17.80
CA ARG A 403 -17.12 -11.79 -18.81
C ARG A 403 -17.18 -12.87 -19.89
N ILE A 404 -16.03 -13.38 -20.32
CA ILE A 404 -15.95 -14.51 -21.27
C ILE A 404 -16.59 -15.76 -20.65
N ARG A 405 -16.22 -16.10 -19.42
CA ARG A 405 -16.76 -17.28 -18.72
C ARG A 405 -18.27 -17.19 -18.50
N LEU A 406 -18.79 -16.02 -18.15
CA LEU A 406 -20.24 -15.81 -17.97
C LEU A 406 -21.01 -15.94 -19.29
N ARG A 407 -20.42 -15.51 -20.42
CA ARG A 407 -21.00 -15.73 -21.77
C ARG A 407 -20.99 -17.18 -22.22
N GLN A 408 -20.10 -18.02 -21.67
CA GLN A 408 -20.06 -19.45 -21.98
C GLN A 408 -21.06 -20.26 -21.15
N LEU A 409 -21.55 -19.69 -20.03
CA LEU A 409 -22.52 -20.31 -19.12
C LEU A 409 -23.97 -19.87 -19.37
N ALA A 410 -24.15 -18.81 -20.15
CA ALA A 410 -25.45 -18.32 -20.63
C ALA A 410 -25.66 -18.78 -22.06
#